data_AF-A0A9C7PMQ6-F1
#
_entry.id   AF-A0A9C7PMQ6-F1
#
_cell.length_a   1.000
_cell.length_b   1.000
_cell.length_c   1.000
_cell.angle_alpha   90.00
_cell.angle_beta   90.00
_cell.angle_gamma   90.00
#
_symmetry.space_group_name_H-M   'P 1'
#
loop_
_entity.id
_entity.type
_entity.pdbx_description
1 polymer ?
#
loop_
_entity_poly.entity_id
_entity_poly.type
_entity_poly.pdbx_seq_one_letter_code
_entity_poly.pdbx_strand_id
1 'polypeptide(L)'
;MVANSIAELLVGIHNDGQFGHTLTLASGGALVELVADSVTILLPTPREDITTALHSLQVAKLLRGFRNRPAADVDRLVDAICTIVAFAQQLGAKLDELDINPLIVHPDGCTAADVLLCVDPEAL
;
A
#
# COMPACT_ATOMS: atom_id res chain seq x y z
N MET A 1 -6.69 -14.88 -12.22
CA MET A 1 -7.41 -13.62 -11.92
C MET A 1 -8.00 -13.74 -10.53
N VAL A 2 -7.73 -12.77 -9.64
CA VAL A 2 -8.39 -12.69 -8.34
C VAL A 2 -9.87 -12.36 -8.61
N ALA A 3 -10.78 -13.24 -8.18
CA ALA A 3 -12.21 -13.01 -8.34
C ALA A 3 -12.65 -11.84 -7.43
N ASN A 4 -13.63 -11.05 -7.88
CA ASN A 4 -14.25 -9.98 -7.08
C ASN A 4 -13.31 -8.84 -6.64
N SER A 5 -12.30 -8.49 -7.46
CA SER A 5 -11.48 -7.30 -7.22
C SER A 5 -12.34 -6.02 -7.14
N ILE A 6 -12.16 -5.26 -6.06
CA ILE A 6 -12.79 -3.96 -5.79
C ILE A 6 -11.91 -2.84 -6.35
N ALA A 7 -10.61 -2.88 -6.04
CA ALA A 7 -9.62 -1.89 -6.42
C ALA A 7 -8.23 -2.53 -6.45
N GLU A 8 -7.30 -1.84 -7.12
CA GLU A 8 -5.87 -2.14 -7.07
C GLU A 8 -5.16 -0.96 -6.42
N LEU A 9 -4.16 -1.25 -5.61
CA LEU A 9 -3.29 -0.28 -4.94
C LEU A 9 -1.84 -0.60 -5.25
N LEU A 10 -0.99 0.44 -5.20
CA LEU A 10 0.44 0.31 -5.02
C LEU A 10 0.75 0.64 -3.56
N VAL A 11 1.55 -0.22 -2.93
CA VAL A 11 2.06 -0.01 -1.57
C VAL A 11 3.58 -0.12 -1.62
N GLY A 12 4.25 1.03 -1.62
CA GLY A 12 5.69 1.13 -1.71
C GLY A 12 6.32 1.61 -0.41
N ILE A 13 7.42 1.01 0.01
CA ILE A 13 8.27 1.49 1.08
C ILE A 13 9.68 1.68 0.51
N HIS A 14 10.21 2.88 0.62
CA HIS A 14 11.55 3.21 0.14
C HIS A 14 12.38 3.83 1.24
N ASN A 15 13.66 3.47 1.30
CA ASN A 15 14.65 4.11 2.14
C ASN A 15 15.16 5.39 1.49
N ASP A 16 14.67 6.53 1.96
CA ASP A 16 15.21 7.83 1.59
C ASP A 16 16.46 8.13 2.42
N GLY A 17 17.56 8.48 1.75
CA GLY A 17 18.85 8.71 2.42
C GLY A 17 18.87 9.88 3.42
N GLN A 18 17.87 10.76 3.41
CA GLN A 18 17.75 11.88 4.35
C GLN A 18 16.67 11.65 5.41
N PHE A 19 15.54 11.04 5.03
CA PHE A 19 14.36 10.91 5.89
C PHE A 19 14.15 9.50 6.46
N GLY A 20 14.91 8.51 6.00
CA GLY A 20 14.69 7.10 6.31
C GLY A 20 13.52 6.53 5.52
N HIS A 21 12.80 5.56 6.08
CA HIS A 21 11.70 4.91 5.36
C HIS A 21 10.52 5.84 5.13
N THR A 22 9.99 5.81 3.91
CA THR A 22 8.75 6.46 3.51
C THR A 22 7.76 5.41 3.02
N LEU A 23 6.47 5.58 3.32
CA LEU A 23 5.38 4.78 2.80
C LEU A 23 4.66 5.57 1.71
N THR A 24 4.59 5.03 0.51
CA THR A 24 3.80 5.54 -0.60
C THR A 24 2.58 4.63 -0.80
N LEU A 25 1.40 5.22 -0.74
CA LEU A 25 0.15 4.59 -1.14
C LEU A 25 -0.30 5.26 -2.43
N ALA A 26 -0.58 4.46 -3.46
CA ALA A 26 -1.12 4.96 -4.69
C ALA A 26 -2.19 4.03 -5.25
N SER A 27 -2.99 4.57 -6.14
CA SER A 27 -4.04 3.83 -6.83
C SER A 27 -3.43 3.05 -8.00
N GLY A 28 -3.76 1.75 -8.10
CA GLY A 28 -3.25 0.84 -9.13
C GLY A 28 -4.16 0.71 -10.36
N GLY A 29 -3.63 0.11 -11.42
CA GLY A 29 -4.34 -0.22 -12.65
C GLY A 29 -4.26 0.85 -13.77
N ALA A 30 -4.55 0.42 -15.00
CA ALA A 30 -4.30 1.20 -16.23
C ALA A 30 -5.03 2.56 -16.33
N LEU A 31 -6.13 2.76 -15.61
CA LEU A 31 -6.87 4.02 -15.64
C LEU A 31 -6.23 5.12 -14.75
N VAL A 32 -5.30 4.76 -13.85
CA VAL A 32 -4.80 5.67 -12.80
C VAL A 32 -3.38 6.18 -13.05
N GLU A 33 -2.63 5.58 -13.98
CA GLU A 33 -1.39 6.17 -14.52
C GLU A 33 -1.62 7.61 -15.06
N LEU A 34 -2.86 7.96 -15.40
CA LEU A 34 -3.26 9.29 -15.84
C LEU A 34 -3.61 10.29 -14.71
N VAL A 35 -3.93 9.82 -13.50
CA VAL A 35 -4.59 10.63 -12.44
C VAL A 35 -3.62 11.05 -11.33
N ALA A 36 -2.39 10.52 -11.30
CA ALA A 36 -1.38 10.84 -10.29
C ALA A 36 -1.91 10.76 -8.83
N ASP A 37 -2.75 9.76 -8.57
CA ASP A 37 -3.43 9.55 -7.28
C ASP A 37 -2.52 8.79 -6.32
N SER A 38 -1.71 9.53 -5.57
CA SER A 38 -0.73 9.00 -4.64
C SER A 38 -0.55 9.91 -3.42
N VAL A 39 -0.11 9.31 -2.31
CA VAL A 39 0.27 10.00 -1.09
C VAL A 39 1.48 9.31 -0.48
N THR A 40 2.44 10.09 0.00
CA THR A 40 3.64 9.59 0.69
C THR A 40 3.69 10.14 2.10
N ILE A 41 3.95 9.29 3.08
CA ILE A 41 4.11 9.64 4.50
C ILE A 41 5.41 9.07 5.05
N LEU A 42 5.99 9.75 6.05
CA LEU A 42 7.21 9.30 6.71
C LEU A 42 6.91 8.14 7.68
N LEU A 43 7.83 7.20 7.81
CA LEU A 43 7.80 6.15 8.83
C LEU A 43 8.85 6.44 9.92
N PRO A 44 8.59 6.05 11.19
CA PRO A 44 7.37 5.41 11.69
C PRO A 44 6.19 6.38 11.81
N THR A 45 4.96 5.86 11.67
CA THR A 45 3.72 6.63 11.73
C THR A 45 2.61 5.81 12.42
N PRO A 46 1.67 6.42 13.14
CA PRO A 46 0.53 5.70 13.70
C PRO A 46 -0.40 5.15 12.62
N ARG A 47 -1.16 4.10 12.98
CA ARG A 47 -2.21 3.53 12.13
C ARG A 47 -3.17 4.59 11.57
N GLU A 48 -3.53 5.59 12.38
CA GLU A 48 -4.47 6.64 12.03
C GLU A 48 -4.01 7.47 10.83
N ASP A 49 -2.70 7.72 10.72
CA ASP A 49 -2.12 8.46 9.59
C ASP A 49 -2.15 7.60 8.31
N ILE A 50 -1.91 6.28 8.42
CA ILE A 50 -2.05 5.33 7.30
C ILE A 50 -3.50 5.29 6.82
N THR A 51 -4.46 5.22 7.74
CA THR A 51 -5.89 5.27 7.43
C THR A 51 -6.27 6.58 6.73
N THR A 52 -5.74 7.71 7.23
CA THR A 52 -5.98 9.03 6.66
C THR A 52 -5.39 9.15 5.26
N ALA A 53 -4.15 8.69 5.07
CA ALA A 53 -3.48 8.65 3.78
C ALA A 53 -4.28 7.79 2.78
N LEU A 54 -4.67 6.57 3.16
CA LEU A 54 -5.51 5.70 2.32
C LEU A 54 -6.82 6.39 1.94
N HIS A 55 -7.48 7.09 2.87
CA HIS A 55 -8.72 7.81 2.59
C HIS A 55 -8.57 9.07 1.75
N SER A 56 -7.36 9.65 1.64
CA SER A 56 -7.10 10.80 0.79
C SER A 56 -7.04 10.44 -0.71
N LEU A 57 -6.80 9.17 -1.03
CA LEU A 57 -6.76 8.69 -2.41
C LEU A 57 -8.14 8.75 -3.06
N GLN A 58 -8.20 9.07 -4.35
CA GLN A 58 -9.45 9.03 -5.13
C GLN A 58 -10.02 7.62 -5.21
N VAL A 59 -9.18 6.58 -5.26
CA VAL A 59 -9.61 5.17 -5.25
C VAL A 59 -10.33 4.77 -3.96
N ALA A 60 -10.17 5.52 -2.87
CA ALA A 60 -10.86 5.26 -1.60
C ALA A 60 -12.40 5.29 -1.76
N LYS A 61 -12.91 5.99 -2.79
CA LYS A 61 -14.34 5.98 -3.16
C LYS A 61 -14.82 4.59 -3.59
N LEU A 62 -13.97 3.79 -4.23
CA LEU A 62 -14.28 2.40 -4.60
C LEU A 62 -14.27 1.48 -3.38
N LEU A 63 -13.37 1.73 -2.43
CA LEU A 63 -13.28 0.96 -1.19
C LEU A 63 -14.55 1.06 -0.33
N ARG A 64 -15.29 2.17 -0.43
CA ARG A 64 -16.57 2.38 0.27
C ARG A 64 -17.77 1.73 -0.43
N GLY A 65 -17.55 0.99 -1.51
CA GLY A 65 -18.58 0.42 -2.36
C GLY A 65 -18.96 1.37 -3.50
N PHE A 66 -19.11 0.81 -4.70
CA PHE A 66 -19.48 1.56 -5.90
C PHE A 66 -20.48 0.79 -6.75
N ARG A 67 -21.65 1.41 -7.00
CA ARG A 67 -22.79 0.77 -7.69
C ARG A 67 -23.18 -0.54 -6.99
N ASN A 68 -23.18 -1.66 -7.72
CA ASN A 68 -23.57 -2.98 -7.22
C ASN A 68 -22.37 -3.79 -6.68
N ARG A 69 -21.21 -3.16 -6.47
CA ARG A 69 -20.04 -3.83 -5.89
C ARG A 69 -20.01 -3.65 -4.37
N PRO A 70 -19.67 -4.70 -3.61
CA PRO A 70 -19.50 -4.61 -2.17
C PRO A 70 -18.39 -3.62 -1.79
N ALA A 71 -18.47 -3.07 -0.58
CA ALA A 71 -17.38 -2.33 0.02
C ALA A 71 -16.24 -3.27 0.41
N ALA A 72 -15.02 -2.74 0.49
CA ALA A 72 -13.88 -3.44 1.05
C ALA A 72 -13.92 -3.39 2.58
N ASP A 73 -13.36 -4.40 3.23
CA ASP A 73 -12.98 -4.31 4.63
C ASP A 73 -11.74 -3.39 4.76
N VAL A 74 -12.00 -2.09 4.95
CA VAL A 74 -10.95 -1.06 5.02
C VAL A 74 -10.05 -1.28 6.23
N ASP A 75 -10.60 -1.70 7.37
CA ASP A 75 -9.80 -1.94 8.57
C ASP A 75 -8.81 -3.08 8.37
N ARG A 76 -9.24 -4.15 7.70
CA ARG A 76 -8.37 -5.28 7.35
C ARG A 76 -7.32 -4.92 6.30
N LEU A 77 -7.65 -4.04 5.36
CA LEU A 77 -6.67 -3.48 4.42
C LEU A 77 -5.61 -2.64 5.16
N VAL A 78 -6.03 -1.78 6.09
CA VAL A 78 -5.08 -1.00 6.91
C VAL A 78 -4.23 -1.93 7.78
N ASP A 79 -4.79 -3.01 8.35
CA ASP A 79 -4.02 -4.03 9.08
C ASP A 79 -2.92 -4.65 8.22
N ALA A 80 -3.24 -4.96 6.96
CA ALA A 80 -2.26 -5.50 6.01
C ALA A 80 -1.15 -4.48 5.73
N ILE A 81 -1.48 -3.21 5.48
CA ILE A 81 -0.49 -2.13 5.27
C ILE A 81 0.37 -1.93 6.52
N CYS A 82 -0.22 -1.90 7.71
CA CYS A 82 0.52 -1.83 8.98
C CYS A 82 1.48 -3.01 9.16
N THR A 83 1.08 -4.21 8.72
CA THR A 83 1.94 -5.41 8.78
C THR A 83 3.13 -5.28 7.84
N ILE A 84 2.93 -4.75 6.63
CA ILE A 84 4.01 -4.46 5.66
C ILE A 84 4.97 -3.41 6.24
N VAL A 85 4.43 -2.33 6.82
CA VAL A 85 5.22 -1.29 7.51
C VAL A 85 6.03 -1.86 8.65
N ALA A 86 5.44 -2.71 9.50
CA ALA A 86 6.13 -3.35 10.60
C ALA A 86 7.27 -4.26 10.11
N PHE A 87 7.05 -5.01 9.03
CA PHE A 87 8.08 -5.83 8.41
C PHE A 87 9.25 -4.96 7.88
N ALA A 88 8.95 -3.87 7.18
CA ALA A 88 9.97 -2.94 6.70
C ALA A 88 10.78 -2.31 7.85
N GLN A 89 10.11 -1.92 8.93
CA GLN A 89 10.77 -1.37 10.12
C GLN A 89 11.68 -2.40 10.82
N GLN A 90 11.31 -3.69 10.80
CA GLN A 90 12.15 -4.76 11.34
C GLN A 90 13.44 -4.94 10.52
N LEU A 91 13.38 -4.76 9.20
CA LEU A 91 14.56 -4.76 8.34
C LEU A 91 15.40 -3.49 8.55
N GLY A 92 14.77 -2.36 8.88
CA GLY A 92 15.46 -1.09 9.12
C GLY A 92 16.28 -0.68 7.89
N ALA A 93 17.50 -0.17 8.12
CA ALA A 93 18.39 0.28 7.05
C ALA A 93 18.80 -0.82 6.05
N LYS A 94 18.52 -2.11 6.33
CA LYS A 94 18.77 -3.21 5.40
C LYS A 94 17.77 -3.24 4.23
N LEU A 95 16.61 -2.60 4.39
CA LEU A 95 15.60 -2.50 3.34
C LEU A 95 15.86 -1.24 2.53
N ASP A 96 16.15 -1.41 1.23
CA ASP A 96 16.22 -0.30 0.28
C ASP A 96 14.84 0.01 -0.29
N GLU A 97 14.11 -1.04 -0.70
CA GLU A 97 12.83 -0.91 -1.38
C GLU A 97 11.96 -2.15 -1.17
N LEU A 98 10.67 -1.92 -0.88
CA LEU A 98 9.60 -2.91 -0.90
C LEU A 98 8.45 -2.32 -1.69
N ASP A 99 8.16 -2.85 -2.87
CA ASP A 99 7.05 -2.40 -3.70
C ASP A 99 6.07 -3.55 -3.94
N ILE A 100 4.81 -3.33 -3.58
CA ILE A 100 3.70 -4.23 -3.89
C ILE A 100 2.83 -3.55 -4.93
N ASN A 101 2.92 -4.03 -6.18
CA ASN A 101 2.17 -3.48 -7.30
C ASN A 101 1.75 -4.59 -8.30
N PRO A 102 0.47 -5.02 -8.34
CA PRO A 102 -0.65 -4.49 -7.57
C PRO A 102 -0.88 -5.23 -6.25
N LEU A 103 -1.28 -4.49 -5.22
CA LEU A 103 -2.06 -4.99 -4.09
C LEU A 103 -3.55 -4.99 -4.47
N ILE A 104 -4.10 -6.16 -4.75
CA ILE A 104 -5.49 -6.34 -5.18
C ILE A 104 -6.39 -6.40 -3.96
N VAL A 105 -7.32 -5.45 -3.85
CA VAL A 105 -8.31 -5.38 -2.76
C VAL A 105 -9.60 -6.11 -3.17
N HIS A 106 -10.13 -6.94 -2.28
CA HIS A 106 -11.37 -7.70 -2.46
C HIS A 106 -12.19 -7.66 -1.15
N PRO A 107 -13.45 -8.14 -1.12
CA PRO A 107 -14.33 -7.95 0.04
C PRO A 107 -13.76 -8.49 1.35
N ASP A 108 -13.00 -9.58 1.29
CA ASP A 108 -12.51 -10.31 2.45
C ASP A 108 -11.04 -9.99 2.80
N GLY A 109 -10.44 -8.99 2.14
CA GLY A 109 -9.08 -8.52 2.39
C GLY A 109 -8.33 -8.06 1.14
N CYS A 110 -7.06 -8.42 1.04
CA CYS A 110 -6.22 -8.06 -0.10
C CYS A 110 -5.21 -9.16 -0.45
N THR A 111 -4.72 -9.12 -1.68
CA THR A 111 -3.73 -10.06 -2.21
C THR A 111 -2.63 -9.27 -2.92
N ALA A 112 -1.38 -9.44 -2.48
CA ALA A 112 -0.22 -8.97 -3.24
C ALA A 112 -0.05 -9.85 -4.49
N ALA A 113 -0.28 -9.30 -5.68
CA ALA A 113 -0.16 -10.05 -6.92
C ALA A 113 1.29 -10.12 -7.43
N ASP A 114 2.07 -9.07 -7.16
CA ASP A 114 3.49 -8.99 -7.43
C ASP A 114 4.19 -8.20 -6.31
N VAL A 115 5.45 -8.53 -6.05
CA VAL A 115 6.26 -7.93 -4.98
C VAL A 115 7.70 -7.82 -5.42
N LEU A 116 8.25 -6.60 -5.37
CA LEU A 116 9.68 -6.33 -5.43
C LEU A 116 10.21 -6.09 -4.02
N LEU A 117 11.30 -6.77 -3.66
CA LEU A 117 12.00 -6.57 -2.41
C LEU A 117 13.50 -6.42 -2.70
N CYS A 118 14.02 -5.22 -2.47
CA CYS A 118 15.44 -4.91 -2.55
C CYS A 118 15.98 -4.72 -1.14
N VAL A 119 16.96 -5.56 -0.79
CA VAL A 119 17.66 -5.50 0.49
C VAL A 119 19.15 -5.39 0.22
N ASP A 120 19.84 -4.61 1.05
CA ASP A 120 21.30 -4.53 0.98
C ASP A 120 21.88 -5.89 1.42
N PRO A 121 22.54 -6.64 0.50
CA PRO A 121 23.08 -7.96 0.79
C PRO A 121 24.24 -7.92 1.79
N GLU A 122 24.92 -6.79 1.98
CA GLU A 122 26.00 -6.67 2.97
C GLU A 122 25.45 -6.47 4.39
N ALA A 123 24.16 -6.15 4.52
CA ALA A 123 23.54 -5.87 5.79
C ALA A 123 22.79 -7.08 6.39
N LEU A 124 22.60 -8.19 5.68
CA LEU A 124 21.94 -9.42 6.15
C LEU A 124 22.84 -10.28 7.05
#